data_AF-A0A176UC81-F1
#
_entry.id   AF-A0A176UC81-F1
#
_cell.length_a   1.000
_cell.length_b   1.000
_cell.length_c   1.000
_cell.angle_alpha   90.00
_cell.angle_beta   90.00
_cell.angle_gamma   90.00
#
_symmetry.space_group_name_H-M   'P 1'
#
loop_
_entity.id
_entity.type
_entity.pdbx_description
1 polymer ?
#
loop_
_entity_poly.entity_id
_entity_poly.type
_entity_poly.pdbx_seq_one_letter_code
_entity_poly.pdbx_strand_id
1 'polypeptide(L)'
;MRSLAENLKKAKENKKGFTLVEIIVVLVIIGILASLMLGALNGYIDKAKEKTLTANTRSIYLAAQTVASEQYANGNTTDILSDNKNLADVDSLSGGLLTQYGSGNYAITVEAGKVISVSVTDSGIKKTCTITDGTIKIE
;
A
#
# COMPACT_ATOMS: atom_id res chain seq x y z
N MET A 1 -7.30 25.27 -58.64
CA MET A 1 -6.36 25.75 -57.59
C MET A 1 -6.91 26.87 -56.69
N ARG A 2 -7.92 27.67 -57.09
CA ARG A 2 -8.44 28.78 -56.26
C ARG A 2 -9.28 28.37 -55.03
N SER A 3 -9.96 27.22 -55.04
CA SER A 3 -10.84 26.82 -53.92
C SER A 3 -10.09 26.36 -52.66
N LEU A 4 -8.86 25.87 -52.79
CA LEU A 4 -7.98 25.55 -51.66
C LEU A 4 -7.56 26.80 -50.89
N ALA A 5 -7.23 27.88 -51.60
CA ALA A 5 -6.87 29.16 -50.99
C ALA A 5 -8.05 29.81 -50.25
N GLU A 6 -9.27 29.66 -50.77
CA GLU A 6 -10.50 30.17 -50.16
C GLU A 6 -10.85 29.45 -48.84
N ASN A 7 -10.71 28.12 -48.81
CA ASN A 7 -10.96 27.32 -47.61
C ASN A 7 -9.95 27.62 -46.49
N LEU A 8 -8.68 27.88 -46.83
CA LEU A 8 -7.65 28.30 -45.87
C LEU A 8 -7.92 29.70 -45.31
N LYS A 9 -8.45 30.61 -46.13
CA LYS A 9 -8.83 31.97 -45.69
C LYS A 9 -10.03 31.93 -44.72
N LYS A 10 -11.08 31.15 -45.05
CA LYS A 10 -12.22 30.91 -44.14
C LYS A 10 -11.80 30.23 -42.82
N ALA A 11 -10.83 29.32 -42.83
CA ALA A 11 -10.33 28.68 -41.61
C ALA A 11 -9.57 29.66 -40.69
N LYS A 12 -8.91 30.68 -41.26
CA LYS A 12 -8.21 31.73 -40.50
C LYS A 12 -9.18 32.76 -39.90
N GLU A 13 -10.25 33.09 -40.62
CA GLU A 13 -11.30 34.03 -40.16
C GLU A 13 -12.22 33.41 -39.09
N ASN A 14 -12.35 32.08 -39.04
CA ASN A 14 -13.11 31.36 -38.01
C ASN A 14 -12.33 31.09 -36.71
N LYS A 15 -11.13 31.65 -36.53
CA LYS A 15 -10.40 31.59 -35.25
C LYS A 15 -10.96 32.61 -34.26
N LYS A 16 -12.16 32.36 -33.74
CA LYS A 16 -12.58 32.97 -32.47
C LYS A 16 -11.69 32.37 -31.38
N GLY A 17 -10.60 33.06 -31.05
CA GLY A 17 -9.69 32.64 -29.99
C GLY A 17 -10.37 32.72 -28.62
N PHE A 18 -10.03 31.78 -27.74
CA PHE A 18 -10.35 31.86 -26.32
C PHE A 18 -9.77 33.15 -25.75
N THR A 19 -10.55 33.88 -24.96
CA THR A 19 -10.02 35.08 -24.30
C THR A 19 -9.08 34.67 -23.17
N LEU A 20 -8.02 35.45 -22.92
CA LEU A 20 -7.13 35.22 -21.77
C LEU A 20 -7.91 35.21 -20.45
N VAL A 21 -8.97 36.01 -20.37
CA VAL A 21 -9.85 36.10 -19.20
C VAL A 21 -10.57 34.77 -18.93
N GLU A 22 -11.10 34.12 -19.96
CA GLU A 22 -11.76 32.82 -19.81
C GLU A 22 -10.79 31.73 -19.33
N ILE A 23 -9.54 31.73 -19.80
CA ILE A 23 -8.53 30.77 -19.31
C ILE A 23 -8.16 31.04 -17.85
N ILE A 24 -7.99 32.31 -17.47
CA ILE A 24 -7.61 32.66 -16.08
C ILE A 24 -8.73 32.27 -15.10
N VAL A 25 -9.99 32.56 -15.43
CA VAL A 25 -11.13 32.18 -14.58
C VAL A 25 -11.19 30.66 -14.38
N VAL A 26 -10.96 29.88 -15.45
CA VAL A 26 -10.97 28.42 -15.36
C VAL A 26 -9.81 27.90 -14.50
N LEU A 27 -8.60 28.45 -14.66
CA LEU A 27 -7.45 28.07 -13.83
C LEU A 27 -7.67 28.40 -12.35
N VAL A 28 -8.31 29.53 -12.06
CA VAL A 28 -8.69 29.90 -10.68
C VAL A 28 -9.69 28.92 -10.10
N ILE A 29 -10.74 28.56 -10.84
CA ILE A 29 -11.75 27.58 -10.37
C ILE A 29 -11.13 26.20 -10.15
N ILE A 30 -10.32 25.71 -11.09
CA ILE A 30 -9.61 24.42 -10.96
C ILE A 30 -8.66 24.47 -9.76
N GLY A 31 -7.96 25.59 -9.53
CA GLY A 31 -7.07 25.77 -8.38
C GLY A 31 -7.81 25.66 -7.03
N ILE A 32 -8.99 26.29 -6.92
CA ILE A 32 -9.82 26.21 -5.71
C ILE A 32 -10.30 24.77 -5.48
N LEU A 33 -10.86 24.12 -6.50
CA LEU A 33 -11.35 22.75 -6.40
C LEU A 33 -10.24 21.74 -6.07
N ALA A 34 -9.07 21.89 -6.69
CA ALA A 34 -7.91 21.06 -6.43
C ALA A 34 -7.44 21.18 -4.96
N SER A 35 -7.44 22.39 -4.40
CA SER A 35 -7.01 22.62 -3.00
C SER A 35 -7.90 21.88 -1.99
N LEU A 36 -9.22 21.84 -2.22
CA LEU A 36 -10.17 21.14 -1.35
C LEU A 36 -10.04 19.61 -1.46
N MET A 37 -9.75 19.10 -2.65
CA MET A 37 -9.59 17.65 -2.88
C MET A 37 -8.36 17.06 -2.17
N LEU A 38 -7.24 17.79 -2.11
CA LEU A 38 -6.00 17.29 -1.52
C LEU A 38 -6.14 16.92 -0.04
N GLY A 39 -6.91 17.69 0.74
CA GLY A 39 -7.11 17.41 2.17
C GLY A 39 -7.86 16.09 2.43
N ALA A 40 -8.91 15.81 1.66
CA ALA A 40 -9.66 14.56 1.77
C ALA A 40 -8.82 13.36 1.32
N LEU A 41 -7.99 13.54 0.29
CA LEU A 41 -7.18 12.47 -0.30
C LEU A 41 -6.16 11.89 0.68
N ASN A 42 -5.50 12.72 1.50
CA ASN A 42 -4.52 12.24 2.47
C ASN A 42 -5.12 11.25 3.48
N GLY A 43 -6.32 11.53 4.01
CA GLY A 43 -6.99 10.60 4.94
C GLY A 43 -7.42 9.28 4.28
N TYR A 44 -7.78 9.29 2.99
CA TYR A 44 -8.10 8.05 2.26
C TYR A 44 -6.85 7.23 1.96
N ILE A 45 -5.73 7.88 1.65
CA ILE A 45 -4.44 7.22 1.42
C ILE A 45 -4.00 6.50 2.70
N ASP A 46 -4.07 7.15 3.86
CA ASP A 46 -3.66 6.55 5.13
C ASP A 46 -4.52 5.33 5.48
N LYS A 47 -5.85 5.43 5.32
CA LYS A 47 -6.77 4.28 5.50
C LYS A 47 -6.49 3.15 4.52
N ALA A 48 -6.15 3.46 3.27
CA ALA A 48 -5.80 2.44 2.29
C ALA A 48 -4.50 1.72 2.69
N LYS A 49 -3.49 2.46 3.15
CA LYS A 49 -2.24 1.89 3.65
C LYS A 49 -2.44 1.04 4.90
N GLU A 50 -3.29 1.45 5.84
CA GLU A 50 -3.67 0.63 7.01
C GLU A 50 -4.32 -0.70 6.61
N LYS A 51 -5.23 -0.67 5.61
CA LYS A 51 -5.84 -1.88 5.07
C LYS A 51 -4.82 -2.80 4.41
N THR A 52 -3.90 -2.23 3.62
CA THR A 52 -2.80 -2.99 3.01
C THR A 52 -1.90 -3.61 4.08
N LEU A 53 -1.52 -2.84 5.10
CA LEU A 53 -0.73 -3.34 6.23
C LEU A 53 -1.44 -4.50 6.93
N THR A 54 -2.74 -4.39 7.16
CA THR A 54 -3.55 -5.47 7.74
C THR A 54 -3.54 -6.72 6.87
N ALA A 55 -3.71 -6.56 5.56
CA ALA A 55 -3.69 -7.67 4.61
C ALA A 55 -2.32 -8.35 4.57
N ASN A 56 -1.24 -7.58 4.52
CA ASN A 56 0.13 -8.07 4.53
C ASN A 56 0.46 -8.81 5.84
N THR A 57 0.02 -8.27 6.97
CA THR A 57 0.19 -8.92 8.28
C THR A 57 -0.54 -10.26 8.34
N ARG A 58 -1.74 -10.36 7.75
CA ARG A 58 -2.46 -11.64 7.62
C ARG A 58 -1.70 -12.63 6.72
N SER A 59 -1.16 -12.17 5.60
CA SER A 59 -0.34 -13.03 4.72
C SER A 59 0.88 -13.57 5.46
N ILE A 60 1.57 -12.72 6.23
CA ILE A 60 2.69 -13.14 7.08
C ILE A 60 2.23 -14.14 8.15
N TYR A 61 1.10 -13.90 8.80
CA TYR A 61 0.53 -14.82 9.80
C TYR A 61 0.28 -16.21 9.21
N LEU A 62 -0.32 -16.30 8.02
CA LEU A 62 -0.57 -17.56 7.36
C LEU A 62 0.73 -18.25 6.96
N ALA A 63 1.68 -17.51 6.38
CA ALA A 63 2.99 -18.04 6.01
C ALA A 63 3.75 -18.58 7.25
N ALA A 64 3.76 -17.80 8.33
CA ALA A 64 4.35 -18.19 9.60
C ALA A 64 3.67 -19.42 10.19
N GLN A 65 2.35 -19.54 10.09
CA GLN A 65 1.62 -20.71 10.59
C GLN A 65 1.95 -21.96 9.79
N THR A 66 2.11 -21.87 8.48
CA THR A 66 2.54 -23.00 7.64
C THR A 66 3.92 -23.48 8.06
N VAL A 67 4.91 -22.58 8.09
CA VAL A 67 6.28 -22.93 8.49
C VAL A 67 6.32 -23.43 9.94
N ALA A 68 5.57 -22.82 10.84
CA ALA A 68 5.47 -23.25 12.23
C ALA A 68 4.95 -24.69 12.36
N SER A 69 3.91 -25.02 11.58
CA SER A 69 3.30 -26.36 11.60
C SER A 69 4.23 -27.41 11.02
N GLU A 70 4.92 -27.12 9.92
CA GLU A 70 5.88 -28.02 9.27
C GLU A 70 7.05 -28.32 10.20
N GLN A 71 7.64 -27.29 10.82
CA GLN A 71 8.77 -27.46 11.72
C GLN A 71 8.37 -28.19 13.01
N TYR A 72 7.17 -27.95 13.53
CA TYR A 72 6.65 -28.68 14.67
C TYR A 72 6.47 -30.17 14.36
N ALA A 73 5.95 -30.51 13.17
CA ALA A 73 5.83 -31.89 12.72
C ALA A 73 7.21 -32.57 12.55
N ASN A 74 8.24 -31.82 12.20
CA ASN A 74 9.62 -32.30 12.09
C ASN A 74 10.33 -32.44 13.46
N GLY A 75 9.62 -32.24 14.57
CA GLY A 75 10.15 -32.40 15.93
C GLY A 75 10.80 -31.14 16.52
N ASN A 76 10.80 -30.01 15.80
CA ASN A 76 11.24 -28.72 16.35
C ASN A 76 10.11 -28.12 17.19
N THR A 77 10.18 -28.29 18.50
CA THR A 77 9.12 -27.86 19.43
C THR A 77 9.38 -26.52 20.10
N THR A 78 10.63 -26.02 20.03
CA THR A 78 11.08 -24.76 20.63
C THR A 78 11.74 -23.87 19.59
N ASP A 79 11.52 -22.55 19.66
CA ASP A 79 12.20 -21.54 18.83
C ASP A 79 12.08 -21.72 17.32
N ILE A 80 10.87 -22.02 16.84
CA ILE A 80 10.62 -22.30 15.43
C ILE A 80 10.89 -21.08 14.53
N LEU A 81 10.51 -19.88 14.99
CA LEU A 81 10.70 -18.61 14.28
C LEU A 81 11.46 -17.56 15.10
N SER A 82 12.01 -17.94 16.26
CA SER A 82 12.85 -17.06 17.10
C SER A 82 14.22 -16.87 16.44
N ASP A 83 14.88 -15.73 16.72
CA ASP A 83 16.25 -15.41 16.27
C ASP A 83 16.49 -15.63 14.76
N ASN A 84 15.55 -15.18 13.93
CA ASN A 84 15.58 -15.27 12.47
C ASN A 84 15.59 -16.69 11.87
N LYS A 85 15.27 -17.72 12.65
CA LYS A 85 15.16 -19.10 12.13
C LYS A 85 13.96 -19.24 11.21
N ASN A 86 14.15 -19.98 10.10
CA ASN A 86 13.13 -20.31 9.09
C ASN A 86 12.36 -19.09 8.54
N LEU A 87 12.90 -17.89 8.75
CA LEU A 87 12.28 -16.62 8.41
C LEU A 87 12.34 -16.36 6.91
N ALA A 88 13.35 -16.91 6.23
CA ALA A 88 13.46 -16.90 4.77
C ALA A 88 12.33 -17.73 4.12
N ASP A 89 11.89 -18.81 4.76
CA ASP A 89 10.77 -19.63 4.27
C ASP A 89 9.45 -18.89 4.46
N VAL A 90 9.27 -18.21 5.61
CA VAL A 90 8.12 -17.33 5.85
C VAL A 90 8.11 -16.16 4.87
N ASP A 91 9.27 -15.56 4.58
CA ASP A 91 9.37 -14.45 3.62
C ASP A 91 9.02 -14.92 2.21
N SER A 92 9.54 -16.06 1.79
CA SER A 92 9.24 -16.65 0.48
C SER A 92 7.75 -16.96 0.33
N LEU A 93 7.12 -17.52 1.36
CA LEU A 93 5.70 -17.87 1.35
C LEU A 93 4.77 -16.66 1.51
N SER A 94 5.25 -15.59 2.14
CA SER A 94 4.53 -14.32 2.25
C SER A 94 4.75 -13.39 1.04
N GLY A 95 5.58 -13.79 0.08
CA GLY A 95 5.83 -13.02 -1.15
C GLY A 95 6.89 -11.92 -1.01
N GLY A 96 7.85 -12.08 -0.09
CA GLY A 96 8.93 -11.12 0.15
C GLY A 96 8.56 -9.99 1.11
N LEU A 97 7.46 -10.13 1.87
CA LEU A 97 6.95 -9.07 2.74
C LEU A 97 7.88 -8.78 3.92
N LEU A 98 8.54 -9.78 4.51
CA LEU A 98 9.49 -9.55 5.60
C LEU A 98 10.72 -8.78 5.11
N THR A 99 11.18 -9.08 3.89
CA THR A 99 12.24 -8.29 3.23
C THR A 99 11.76 -6.87 2.91
N GLN A 100 10.51 -6.70 2.47
CA GLN A 100 9.92 -5.39 2.18
C GLN A 100 9.83 -4.49 3.42
N TYR A 101 9.39 -5.04 4.56
CA TYR A 101 9.29 -4.29 5.81
C TYR A 101 10.66 -4.09 6.49
N GLY A 102 11.60 -5.01 6.27
CA GLY A 102 12.94 -4.95 6.82
C GLY A 102 13.03 -5.48 8.26
N SER A 103 14.24 -5.92 8.62
CA SER A 103 14.52 -6.45 9.96
C SER A 103 14.21 -5.41 11.06
N GLY A 104 13.56 -5.86 12.14
CA GLY A 104 13.15 -5.01 13.27
C GLY A 104 11.78 -4.34 13.11
N ASN A 105 11.17 -4.40 11.92
CA ASN A 105 9.82 -3.88 11.71
C ASN A 105 8.73 -4.95 11.82
N TYR A 106 9.08 -6.22 12.06
CA TYR A 106 8.12 -7.29 12.30
C TYR A 106 8.56 -8.15 13.47
N ALA A 107 7.59 -8.78 14.14
CA ALA A 107 7.84 -9.82 15.12
C ALA A 107 6.79 -10.92 14.99
N ILE A 108 7.23 -12.18 15.10
CA ILE A 108 6.38 -13.36 15.01
C ILE A 108 6.63 -14.21 16.24
N THR A 109 5.60 -14.51 17.01
CA THR A 109 5.69 -15.37 18.20
C THR A 109 4.94 -16.67 17.94
N VAL A 110 5.64 -17.79 18.10
CA VAL A 110 5.10 -19.15 17.92
C VAL A 110 5.28 -19.93 19.21
N GLU A 111 4.23 -20.62 19.64
CA GLU A 111 4.27 -21.53 20.77
C GLU A 111 3.68 -22.88 20.35
N ALA A 112 4.44 -23.96 20.58
CA ALA A 112 4.02 -25.33 20.25
C ALA A 112 3.46 -25.51 18.81
N GLY A 113 4.08 -24.85 17.83
CA GLY A 113 3.66 -24.93 16.41
C GLY A 113 2.47 -24.03 16.03
N LYS A 114 1.86 -23.31 16.98
CA LYS A 114 0.80 -22.32 16.75
C LYS A 114 1.38 -20.90 16.79
N VAL A 115 1.04 -20.08 15.80
CA VAL A 115 1.36 -18.64 15.83
C VAL A 115 0.44 -17.95 16.83
N ILE A 116 1.02 -17.35 17.87
CA ILE A 116 0.28 -16.60 18.91
C ILE A 116 0.13 -15.15 18.52
N SER A 117 1.19 -14.54 17.99
CA SER A 117 1.16 -13.16 17.56
C SER A 117 2.03 -12.88 16.34
N VAL A 118 1.58 -11.94 15.52
CA VAL A 118 2.38 -11.33 14.44
C VAL A 118 2.19 -9.83 14.50
N SER A 119 3.27 -9.08 14.63
CA SER A 119 3.29 -7.62 14.50
C SER A 119 4.08 -7.21 13.27
N VAL A 120 3.57 -6.22 12.54
CA VAL A 120 4.24 -5.60 11.39
C VAL A 120 4.08 -4.10 11.48
N THR A 121 5.18 -3.38 11.39
CA THR A 121 5.27 -1.93 11.48
C THR A 121 5.61 -1.37 10.11
N ASP A 122 4.74 -0.52 9.59
CA ASP A 122 5.02 0.21 8.36
C ASP A 122 5.65 1.56 8.72
N SER A 123 6.92 1.73 8.37
CA SER A 123 7.68 2.95 8.65
C SER A 123 7.14 4.19 7.91
N GLY A 124 6.40 3.99 6.81
CA GLY A 124 5.82 5.07 6.01
C GLY A 124 4.59 5.69 6.66
N ILE A 125 3.72 4.89 7.28
CA ILE A 125 2.56 5.39 8.05
C ILE A 125 2.81 5.46 9.56
N LYS A 126 3.94 4.94 10.04
CA LYS A 126 4.32 4.86 11.47
C LYS A 126 3.27 4.16 12.32
N LYS A 127 2.66 3.11 11.75
CA LYS A 127 1.66 2.29 12.41
C LYS A 127 2.09 0.84 12.46
N THR A 128 1.68 0.15 13.52
CA THR A 128 1.93 -1.25 13.76
C THR A 128 0.61 -2.00 13.74
N CYS A 129 0.49 -2.97 12.83
CA CYS A 129 -0.60 -3.92 12.83
C CYS A 129 -0.16 -5.16 13.62
N THR A 130 -0.92 -5.51 14.65
CA THR A 130 -0.69 -6.71 15.46
C THR A 130 -1.89 -7.63 15.35
N ILE A 131 -1.63 -8.89 15.00
CA ILE A 131 -2.60 -9.98 15.06
C ILE A 131 -2.24 -10.82 16.29
N THR A 132 -3.18 -11.00 17.21
CA THR A 132 -3.03 -11.88 18.38
C THR A 132 -4.26 -12.77 18.51
N ASP A 133 -4.05 -14.08 18.42
CA ASP A 133 -5.11 -15.11 18.48
C ASP A 133 -6.37 -14.75 17.65
N GLY A 134 -6.14 -14.32 16.39
CA GLY A 134 -7.20 -13.95 15.45
C GLY A 134 -7.78 -12.53 15.59
N THR A 135 -7.43 -11.80 16.65
CA THR A 135 -7.82 -10.39 16.82
C THR A 135 -6.80 -9.47 16.16
N ILE A 136 -7.27 -8.51 15.36
CA ILE A 136 -6.42 -7.53 14.66
C ILE A 136 -6.52 -6.19 15.37
N LYS A 137 -5.37 -5.61 15.69
CA LYS A 137 -5.23 -4.25 16.22
C LYS A 137 -4.26 -3.46 15.36
N ILE A 138 -4.56 -2.19 15.14
CA ILE A 138 -3.68 -1.26 14.43
C ILE A 138 -3.46 -0.07 15.38
N GLU A 139 -2.20 0.21 15.68
CA GLU A 139 -1.78 1.30 16.57
C GLU A 139 -0.80 2.22 15.86
#